data_AF-A0A9D4AFZ6-F1
#
_entry.id   AF-A0A9D4AFZ6-F1
#
_cell.length_a   1.000
_cell.length_b   1.000
_cell.length_c   1.000
_cell.angle_alpha   90.00
_cell.angle_beta   90.00
_cell.angle_gamma   90.00
#
_symmetry.space_group_name_H-M   'P 1'
#
loop_
_entity.id
_entity.type
_entity.pdbx_description
1 polymer ?
#
loop_
_entity_poly.entity_id
_entity_poly.type
_entity_poly.pdbx_seq_one_letter_code
_entity_poly.pdbx_strand_id
1 'polypeptide(L)' 'GWEGSAHDSHIFSDALSCPRGLRISKGKYYLVDAGYGIQNGYITPYRGVRYHLKEFSAQGPENAKELFKLRHSSL' A
#
# COMPACT_ATOMS: atom_id res chain seq x y z
N GLY A 1 11.22 4.81 -24.06
CA GLY A 1 10.21 3.78 -23.78
C GLY A 1 10.44 3.27 -22.39
N TRP A 2 9.39 3.06 -21.60
CA TRP A 2 9.50 2.49 -20.25
C TRP A 2 9.29 0.98 -20.32
N GLU A 3 10.27 0.27 -20.89
CA GLU A 3 10.25 -1.19 -20.96
C GLU A 3 11.20 -1.76 -19.90
N GLY A 4 10.61 -2.42 -18.90
CA GLY A 4 11.28 -3.48 -18.12
C GLY A 4 12.02 -3.11 -16.83
N SER A 5 12.10 -1.85 -16.40
CA SER A 5 12.83 -1.48 -15.16
C SER A 5 12.31 -0.25 -14.42
N ALA A 6 11.11 0.22 -14.73
CA ALA A 6 10.54 1.35 -14.02
C ALA A 6 10.22 0.94 -12.58
N HIS A 7 10.85 1.61 -11.61
CA HIS A 7 10.50 1.45 -10.19
C HIS A 7 9.01 1.81 -10.01
N ASP A 8 8.27 0.99 -9.26
CA ASP A 8 6.84 1.20 -9.00
C ASP A 8 6.52 2.63 -8.55
N SER A 9 7.41 3.22 -7.74
CA SER A 9 7.31 4.61 -7.28
C SER A 9 7.30 5.64 -8.41
N HIS A 10 8.04 5.39 -9.50
CA HIS A 10 8.08 6.27 -10.67
C HIS A 10 6.80 6.17 -11.50
N ILE A 11 6.32 4.94 -11.75
CA ILE A 11 5.04 4.73 -12.46
C ILE A 11 3.90 5.38 -11.69
N PHE A 12 3.91 5.23 -10.37
CA PHE A 12 2.88 5.81 -9.53
C PHE A 12 2.95 7.33 -9.49
N SER A 13 4.14 7.92 -9.33
CA SER A 13 4.29 9.37 -9.40
C SER A 13 3.82 9.95 -10.73
N ASP A 14 4.05 9.24 -11.83
CA ASP A 14 3.58 9.64 -13.17
C ASP A 14 2.06 9.53 -13.31
N ALA A 15 1.47 8.47 -12.74
CA ALA A 15 0.02 8.31 -12.67
C ALA A 15 -0.66 9.42 -11.84
N LEU A 16 0.04 10.04 -10.90
CA LEU A 16 -0.45 11.19 -10.11
C LEU A 16 -0.25 12.54 -10.79
N SER A 17 0.83 12.71 -11.55
CA SER A 17 1.12 13.95 -12.27
C SER A 17 0.19 14.14 -13.49
N CYS A 18 -0.38 13.06 -14.01
CA CYS A 18 -1.30 13.10 -15.13
C CYS A 18 -2.62 13.81 -14.76
N PRO A 19 -3.06 14.86 -15.52
CA PRO A 19 -4.32 15.57 -15.26
C PRO A 19 -5.58 14.70 -15.33
N ARG A 20 -5.51 13.56 -16.04
CA ARG A 20 -6.56 12.53 -16.11
C ARG A 20 -6.21 11.28 -15.29
N GLY A 21 -5.15 11.35 -14.49
CA GLY A 21 -4.62 10.24 -13.72
C GLY A 21 -5.35 10.01 -12.40
N LEU A 22 -4.67 9.33 -11.48
CA LEU A 22 -5.20 8.95 -10.17
C LEU A 22 -5.48 10.20 -9.33
N ARG A 23 -6.76 10.48 -9.04
CA ARG A 23 -7.18 11.60 -8.19
C ARG A 23 -7.84 11.10 -6.92
N ILE A 24 -7.27 11.48 -5.78
CA ILE A 24 -7.88 11.24 -4.48
C ILE A 24 -9.02 12.24 -4.27
N SER A 25 -10.24 11.76 -4.08
CA SER A 25 -11.35 12.62 -3.63
C SER A 25 -11.13 13.06 -2.19
N LYS A 26 -11.48 14.31 -1.87
CA LYS A 26 -11.35 14.88 -0.51
C LYS A 26 -12.00 13.96 0.53
N GLY A 27 -11.24 13.61 1.58
CA GLY A 27 -11.69 12.73 2.66
C GLY A 27 -11.56 11.23 2.37
N LYS A 28 -10.98 10.83 1.23
CA LYS A 28 -10.63 9.43 0.94
C LYS A 28 -9.12 9.23 0.91
N TYR A 29 -8.72 7.97 1.05
CA TYR A 29 -7.33 7.54 0.96
C TYR A 29 -7.26 6.29 0.10
N TYR A 30 -6.18 6.16 -0.68
CA TYR A 30 -5.87 4.90 -1.36
C TYR A 30 -4.98 4.04 -0.48
N LEU A 31 -5.29 2.74 -0.42
CA LEU A 31 -4.40 1.74 0.15
C LEU A 31 -3.39 1.35 -0.93
N VAL A 32 -2.10 1.46 -0.63
CA VAL A 32 -1.01 1.24 -1.57
C VAL A 32 0.00 0.27 -0.97
N ASP A 33 0.67 -0.51 -1.81
CA ASP A 33 1.63 -1.50 -1.34
C ASP A 33 2.82 -0.87 -0.59
N ALA A 34 3.50 -1.66 0.25
CA ALA A 34 4.64 -1.21 1.06
C ALA A 34 5.84 -0.74 0.23
N GLY A 35 5.91 -1.08 -1.05
CA GLY A 35 6.90 -0.57 -2.02
C GLY A 35 6.71 0.91 -2.36
N TYR A 36 5.54 1.49 -2.11
CA TYR A 36 5.26 2.90 -2.33
C TYR A 36 5.70 3.73 -1.12
N GLY A 37 6.33 4.88 -1.38
CA GLY A 37 6.70 5.82 -0.32
C GLY A 37 5.45 6.39 0.39
N ILE A 38 5.61 6.80 1.65
CA ILE A 38 4.52 7.45 2.39
C ILE A 38 4.22 8.80 1.73
N GLN A 39 2.98 8.99 1.28
CA GLN A 39 2.51 10.22 0.63
C GLN A 39 1.11 10.59 1.14
N ASN A 40 0.79 11.88 1.17
CA ASN A 40 -0.52 12.35 1.61
C ASN A 40 -1.64 11.80 0.73
N GLY A 41 -2.69 11.26 1.36
CA GLY A 41 -3.81 10.62 0.67
C GLY A 41 -3.59 9.15 0.33
N TYR A 42 -2.45 8.59 0.73
CA TYR A 42 -2.11 7.17 0.57
C TYR A 42 -1.76 6.55 1.92
N ILE A 43 -2.21 5.33 2.14
CA ILE A 43 -1.94 4.58 3.36
C ILE A 43 -1.21 3.30 2.97
N THR A 44 0.03 3.18 3.42
CA THR A 44 0.84 1.98 3.26
C THR A 44 0.65 1.03 4.44
N PRO A 45 0.78 -0.30 4.24
CA PRO A 45 0.86 -1.26 5.32
C PRO A 45 1.98 -0.93 6.30
N TYR A 46 1.74 -1.21 7.59
CA TYR A 46 2.78 -1.14 8.59
C TYR A 46 3.92 -2.13 8.28
N ARG A 47 5.14 -1.60 8.12
CA ARG A 47 6.36 -2.40 7.97
C ARG A 47 6.72 -3.10 9.29
N GLY A 48 7.29 -4.30 9.21
CA GLY A 48 7.75 -5.05 10.39
C GLY A 48 6.65 -5.62 11.28
N VAL A 49 5.39 -5.59 10.84
CA VAL A 49 4.27 -6.19 11.58
C VAL A 49 4.13 -7.66 11.21
N ARG A 50 3.99 -8.53 12.22
CA ARG A 50 3.75 -9.98 12.07
C ARG A 50 2.51 -10.19 11.22
N TYR A 51 2.67 -10.85 10.08
CA TYR A 51 1.65 -11.36 9.16
C TYR A 51 2.28 -11.43 7.76
N HIS A 52 1.95 -12.46 6.98
CA HIS A 52 2.59 -12.98 5.73
C HIS A 52 3.44 -14.24 5.92
N LEU A 53 4.04 -14.45 7.08
CA LEU A 53 4.70 -15.73 7.38
C LEU A 53 3.63 -16.75 7.80
N LYS A 54 3.66 -17.94 7.19
CA LYS A 54 2.74 -19.05 7.46
C LYS A 54 2.71 -19.45 8.94
N GLU A 55 3.81 -19.18 9.65
CA GLU A 55 3.97 -19.36 11.10
C GLU A 55 2.95 -18.57 11.93
N PHE A 56 2.47 -17.43 11.43
CA PHE A 56 1.50 -16.58 12.11
C PHE A 56 0.06 -16.75 11.59
N SER A 57 -0.19 -17.61 10.59
CA SER A 57 -1.54 -17.74 10.01
C SER A 57 -2.55 -18.41 10.95
N ALA A 58 -2.07 -19.17 11.94
CA ALA A 58 -2.91 -19.84 12.94
C ALA A 58 -3.24 -18.92 14.14
N GLN A 59 -2.56 -17.77 14.27
CA GLN A 59 -2.76 -16.82 15.35
C GLN A 59 -3.56 -15.62 14.83
N GLY A 60 -4.61 -15.24 15.55
CA GLY A 60 -5.36 -14.02 15.25
C GLY A 60 -4.52 -12.77 15.50
N PRO A 61 -4.91 -11.61 14.93
CA PRO A 61 -4.20 -10.36 15.17
C PRO A 61 -4.27 -9.96 16.65
N GLU A 62 -3.13 -9.64 17.25
CA GLU A 62 -3.01 -9.25 18.66
C GLU A 62 -3.12 -7.73 18.87
N ASN A 63 -2.90 -6.94 17.82
CA ASN A 63 -2.95 -5.48 17.88
C ASN A 63 -3.58 -4.84 16.64
N ALA A 64 -3.92 -3.55 16.75
CA ALA A 64 -4.56 -2.80 15.68
C ALA A 64 -3.74 -2.75 14.37
N LYS A 65 -2.41 -2.77 14.45
CA LYS A 65 -1.55 -2.78 13.25
C LYS A 65 -1.61 -4.12 12.52
N GLU A 66 -1.64 -5.22 13.27
CA GLU A 66 -1.82 -6.57 12.71
C GLU A 66 -3.20 -6.73 12.08
N LEU A 67 -4.26 -6.24 12.74
CA LEU A 67 -5.61 -6.26 12.18
C LEU A 67 -5.70 -5.43 10.89
N PHE A 68 -5.10 -4.23 10.88
CA PHE A 68 -5.05 -3.40 9.69
C PHE A 68 -4.32 -4.12 8.54
N LYS A 69 -3.16 -4.72 8.81
CA LYS A 69 -2.37 -5.43 7.80
C LYS A 69 -3.09 -6.68 7.27
N LEU A 70 -3.78 -7.43 8.13
CA LEU A 70 -4.62 -8.57 7.75
C LEU A 70 -5.71 -8.11 6.76
N ARG A 71 -6.48 -7.08 7.12
CA ARG A 71 -7.54 -6.55 6.25
C ARG A 71 -6.98 -5.99 4.94
N HIS A 72 -5.84 -5.30 4.99
CA HIS A 72 -5.17 -4.77 3.81
C HIS A 72 -4.76 -5.86 2.82
N SER A 73 -4.34 -7.03 3.31
CA SER A 73 -3.93 -8.13 2.43
C SER A 73 -5.06 -8.98 1.86
N SER A 74 -6.28 -8.81 2.38
CA SER A 74 -7.47 -9.52 1.90
C SER A 74 -8.24 -8.72 0.84
N LEU A 75 -7.70 -7.59 0.40
CA LEU A 75 -8.21 -6.75 -0.69
C LEU A 75 -7.62 -7.21 -2.02
#